data_AF-A0ABD2WBR9-F1
#
_entry.id   AF-A0ABD2WBR9-F1
#
_cell.length_a   1.000
_cell.length_b   1.000
_cell.length_c   1.000
_cell.angle_alpha   90.00
_cell.angle_beta   90.00
_cell.angle_gamma   90.00
#
_symmetry.space_group_name_H-M   'P 1'
#
loop_
_entity.id
_entity.type
_entity.pdbx_description
1 polymer ?
#
loop_
_entity_poly.entity_id
_entity_poly.type
_entity_poly.pdbx_seq_one_letter_code
_entity_poly.pdbx_strand_id
1 'polypeptide(L)'
;MSFPNKEDRKKCWDNRDAYWTCLDTKKSEDMCTEFRKLYEQFCPSQWVKHFDKRRGYLVFKEKLEKEGFAKDIESQVPSSCSDLILRRRSFHAFSPQRFSTIN
;
A
#
# COMPACT_ATOMS: atom_id res chain seq x y z
N MET A 1 14.32 5.59 16.79
CA MET A 1 13.47 6.77 16.54
C MET A 1 12.39 6.80 17.59
N SER A 2 12.19 7.95 18.22
CA SER A 2 11.12 8.18 19.21
C SER A 2 9.75 7.93 18.57
N PHE A 3 8.88 7.23 19.30
CA PHE A 3 7.50 7.01 18.88
C PHE A 3 6.75 8.34 18.97
N PRO A 4 6.21 8.88 17.86
CA PRO A 4 5.51 10.16 17.91
C PRO A 4 4.29 10.06 18.83
N ASN A 5 4.12 11.08 19.68
CA ASN A 5 2.99 11.22 20.58
C ASN A 5 1.66 11.17 19.80
N LYS A 6 0.55 10.90 20.49
CA LYS A 6 -0.77 10.80 19.85
C LYS A 6 -1.12 12.06 19.05
N GLU A 7 -0.76 13.23 19.58
CA GLU A 7 -0.98 14.52 18.93
C GLU A 7 -0.12 14.71 17.68
N ASP A 8 1.16 14.37 17.73
CA ASP A 8 2.07 14.51 16.59
C ASP A 8 1.68 13.56 15.44
N ARG A 9 1.19 12.37 15.78
CA ARG A 9 0.61 11.44 14.79
C ARG A 9 -0.61 12.03 14.10
N LYS A 10 -1.50 12.69 14.86
CA LYS A 10 -2.66 13.38 14.29
C LYS A 10 -2.21 14.51 13.37
N LYS A 11 -1.28 15.37 13.80
CA LYS A 11 -0.72 16.44 12.98
C LYS A 11 -0.10 15.90 11.68
N CYS A 12 0.64 14.80 11.75
CA CYS A 12 1.21 14.15 10.58
C CYS A 12 0.13 13.71 9.58
N TRP A 13 -0.94 13.05 10.05
CA TRP A 13 -2.05 12.63 9.18
C TRP A 13 -2.82 13.82 8.60
N ASP A 14 -3.07 14.87 9.40
CA ASP A 14 -3.75 16.09 8.95
C ASP A 14 -2.96 16.77 7.81
N ASN A 15 -1.63 16.89 7.93
CA ASN A 15 -0.77 17.45 6.88
C ASN A 15 -0.65 16.54 5.65
N ARG A 16 -0.61 15.21 5.85
CA ARG A 16 -0.65 14.24 4.75
C ARG A 16 -1.90 14.44 3.91
N ASP A 17 -3.06 14.50 4.56
CA ASP A 17 -4.35 14.60 3.88
C ASP A 17 -4.51 15.93 3.16
N ALA A 18 -3.98 17.03 3.73
CA ALA A 18 -3.91 18.31 3.04
C ALA A 18 -3.04 18.26 1.77
N TYR A 19 -1.84 17.67 1.86
CA TYR A 19 -0.96 17.50 0.69
C TYR A 19 -1.60 16.61 -0.38
N TRP A 20 -2.24 15.51 0.03
CA TRP A 20 -2.92 14.58 -0.86
C TRP A 20 -4.12 15.22 -1.58
N THR A 21 -4.94 15.95 -0.84
CA THR A 21 -6.07 16.72 -1.38
C THR A 21 -5.59 17.78 -2.36
N CYS A 22 -4.46 18.44 -2.07
CA CYS A 22 -3.85 19.41 -2.99
C CYS A 22 -3.47 18.75 -4.32
N LEU A 23 -2.82 17.59 -4.29
CA LEU A 23 -2.43 16.85 -5.50
C LEU A 23 -3.64 16.32 -6.29
N ASP A 24 -4.72 15.94 -5.62
CA ASP A 24 -5.95 15.47 -6.29
C ASP A 24 -6.71 16.64 -6.94
N THR A 25 -6.67 17.83 -6.33
CA THR A 25 -7.32 19.04 -6.83
C THR A 25 -6.49 19.75 -7.91
N LYS A 26 -5.19 19.89 -7.68
CA LYS A 26 -4.23 20.55 -8.56
C LYS A 26 -3.31 19.48 -9.14
N LYS A 27 -3.42 19.25 -10.45
CA LYS A 27 -2.60 18.25 -11.17
C LYS A 27 -1.11 18.61 -11.28
N SER A 28 -0.66 19.77 -10.77
CA SER A 28 0.74 20.21 -10.82
C SER A 28 1.39 20.17 -9.44
N GLU A 29 2.52 19.49 -9.34
CA GLU A 29 3.28 19.26 -8.10
C GLU A 29 3.84 20.58 -7.53
N ASP A 30 4.18 21.54 -8.40
CA ASP A 30 4.76 22.84 -8.03
C ASP A 30 3.89 23.64 -7.06
N MET A 31 2.57 23.54 -7.21
CA MET A 31 1.60 24.26 -6.39
C MET A 31 1.41 23.66 -4.99
N CYS A 32 1.83 22.40 -4.79
CA CYS A 32 1.67 21.67 -3.54
C CYS A 32 2.99 21.50 -2.77
N THR A 33 4.06 22.16 -3.23
CA THR A 33 5.40 22.13 -2.61
C THR A 33 5.40 22.61 -1.16
N GLU A 34 4.59 23.62 -0.83
CA GLU A 34 4.47 24.11 0.56
C GLU A 34 3.85 23.06 1.49
N PHE A 35 2.80 22.37 1.04
CA PHE A 35 2.21 21.24 1.79
C PHE A 35 3.18 20.07 1.89
N ARG A 36 4.02 19.84 0.88
CA ARG A 36 5.07 18.81 0.92
C ARG A 36 6.09 19.08 2.03
N LYS A 37 6.55 20.33 2.18
CA LYS A 37 7.48 20.71 3.25
C LYS A 37 6.89 20.46 4.64
N LEU A 38 5.64 20.88 4.86
CA LEU A 38 4.96 20.65 6.15
C LEU A 38 4.80 19.16 6.44
N TYR A 39 4.43 18.38 5.42
CA TYR A 39 4.30 16.93 5.55
C TYR A 39 5.61 16.25 5.95
N GLU A 40 6.74 16.62 5.34
CA GLU A 40 8.07 16.09 5.71
C GLU A 40 8.56 16.58 7.08
N GLN A 41 8.15 17.77 7.52
CA GLN A 41 8.50 18.30 8.84
C GLN A 41 7.74 17.62 9.97
N PHE A 42 6.43 17.39 9.81
CA PHE A 42 5.59 16.84 10.87
C PHE A 42 5.53 15.30 10.87
N CYS A 43 5.88 14.65 9.77
CA CYS A 43 5.90 13.19 9.68
C CYS A 43 7.32 12.61 9.75
N PRO A 44 7.52 11.46 10.43
CA PRO A 44 8.77 10.72 10.34
C PRO A 44 9.09 10.31 8.89
N SER A 45 10.35 10.39 8.50
CA SER A 45 10.80 10.07 7.13
C SER A 45 10.43 8.66 6.66
N GLN A 46 10.37 7.69 7.57
CA GLN A 46 9.92 6.32 7.27
C GLN A 46 8.44 6.26 6.87
N TRP A 47 7.61 7.07 7.53
CA TRP A 47 6.17 7.14 7.23
C TRP A 47 5.93 7.86 5.91
N VAL A 48 6.65 8.96 5.66
CA VAL A 48 6.59 9.68 4.39
C VAL A 48 6.87 8.73 3.21
N LYS A 49 7.99 7.98 3.27
CA LYS A 49 8.34 6.98 2.24
C LYS A 49 7.25 5.91 2.06
N HIS A 50 6.70 5.39 3.15
CA HIS A 50 5.64 4.38 3.10
C HIS A 50 4.36 4.92 2.44
N PHE A 51 3.94 6.12 2.84
CA PHE A 51 2.74 6.77 2.33
C PHE A 51 2.89 7.20 0.86
N ASP A 52 4.05 7.70 0.44
CA ASP A 52 4.31 8.05 -0.97
C ASP A 52 4.20 6.82 -1.87
N LYS A 53 4.81 5.69 -1.48
CA LYS A 53 4.65 4.41 -2.19
C LYS A 53 3.19 3.95 -2.25
N ARG A 54 2.46 4.09 -1.15
CA ARG A 54 1.03 3.71 -1.08
C ARG A 54 0.18 4.59 -2.00
N ARG A 55 0.43 5.89 -2.06
CA ARG A 55 -0.28 6.82 -2.94
C ARG A 55 -0.05 6.48 -4.41
N GLY A 56 1.20 6.23 -4.80
CA GLY A 56 1.53 5.83 -6.17
C GLY A 56 0.79 4.56 -6.61
N TYR A 57 0.71 3.56 -5.72
CA TYR A 57 -0.08 2.34 -5.97
C TYR A 57 -1.58 2.63 -6.13
N LEU A 58 -2.17 3.47 -5.27
CA LEU A 58 -3.59 3.81 -5.34
C LEU A 58 -3.94 4.55 -6.64
N VAL A 59 -3.12 5.53 -7.04
CA VAL A 59 -3.30 6.25 -8.30
C VAL A 59 -3.15 5.31 -9.50
N PHE A 60 -2.17 4.41 -9.47
CA PHE A 60 -1.99 3.40 -10.51
C PHE A 60 -3.20 2.46 -10.60
N LYS A 61 -3.67 1.96 -9.46
CA LYS A 61 -4.86 1.11 -9.37
C LYS A 61 -6.10 1.82 -9.94
N GLU A 62 -6.32 3.07 -9.58
CA GLU A 62 -7.45 3.86 -10.09
C GLU A 62 -7.36 4.06 -11.62
N LYS A 63 -6.15 4.30 -12.16
CA LYS A 63 -5.94 4.37 -13.62
C LYS A 63 -6.27 3.05 -14.30
N LEU A 64 -5.82 1.92 -13.78
CA LEU A 64 -6.14 0.59 -14.32
C LEU A 64 -7.66 0.31 -14.32
N GLU A 65 -8.37 0.73 -13.26
CA GLU A 65 -9.82 0.56 -13.17
C GLU A 65 -10.57 1.47 -14.17
N LYS A 66 -10.11 2.72 -14.35
CA LYS A 66 -10.74 3.71 -15.24
C LYS A 66 -10.47 3.45 -16.72
N GLU A 67 -9.24 3.11 -17.07
CA GLU A 67 -8.86 2.86 -18.47
C GLU A 67 -9.39 1.51 -18.97
N GLY A 68 -9.97 0.72 -18.06
CA GLY A 68 -10.45 -0.63 -18.35
C GLY A 68 -9.26 -1.54 -18.58
N PHE A 69 -9.30 -2.71 -17.97
CA PHE A 69 -8.37 -3.80 -18.26
C PHE A 69 -8.71 -4.37 -19.65
N ALA A 70 -8.57 -3.57 -20.71
CA ALA A 70 -8.66 -4.05 -22.07
C ALA A 70 -7.40 -4.89 -22.30
N LYS A 71 -7.59 -6.22 -22.25
CA LYS A 71 -6.98 -7.24 -23.12
C LYS A 71 -5.46 -7.05 -23.24
N ASP A 72 -4.61 -7.79 -22.53
CA ASP A 72 -3.94 -8.97 -23.12
C ASP A 72 -3.10 -9.73 -22.06
N ILE A 73 -3.49 -9.77 -20.78
CA ILE A 73 -2.78 -10.64 -19.81
C ILE A 73 -3.26 -12.09 -19.95
N GLU A 74 -3.05 -12.65 -21.14
CA GLU A 74 -2.89 -14.09 -21.34
C GLU A 74 -1.57 -14.39 -22.08
N SER A 75 -0.86 -13.40 -22.64
CA SER A 75 0.32 -13.64 -23.47
C SER A 75 1.69 -13.28 -22.85
N GLN A 76 1.72 -12.60 -21.70
CA GLN A 76 2.98 -12.26 -21.00
C GLN A 76 2.98 -12.66 -19.52
N VAL A 77 2.46 -13.85 -19.22
CA VAL A 77 2.88 -14.56 -18.00
C VAL A 77 4.18 -15.30 -18.36
N PRO A 78 5.38 -14.82 -17.96
CA PRO A 78 6.56 -15.65 -18.08
C PRO A 78 6.35 -16.93 -17.26
N SER A 79 6.54 -18.07 -17.91
CA SER A 79 6.39 -19.46 -17.46
C SER A 79 7.05 -19.83 -16.11
N SER A 80 7.71 -18.89 -15.43
CA SER A 80 8.44 -19.11 -14.18
C SER A 80 7.62 -18.88 -12.90
N CYS A 81 6.36 -18.42 -12.99
CA CYS A 81 5.53 -18.20 -11.78
C CYS A 81 4.58 -19.36 -11.45
N SER A 82 4.53 -20.40 -12.29
CA SER A 82 3.75 -21.61 -12.05
C SER A 82 4.33 -22.49 -10.93
N ASP A 83 5.64 -22.39 -10.66
CA ASP A 83 6.34 -23.28 -9.72
C ASP A 83 6.26 -22.86 -8.24
N LEU A 84 5.78 -21.65 -7.93
CA LEU A 84 5.61 -21.20 -6.54
C LEU A 84 4.18 -21.37 -5.99
N ILE A 85 3.20 -21.66 -6.85
CA ILE A 85 1.83 -21.97 -6.42
C ILE A 85 1.65 -23.47 -6.14
N LEU A 86 2.41 -24.36 -6.80
CA LEU A 86 2.39 -25.80 -6.49
C LEU A 86 3.15 -26.15 -5.19
N ARG A 87 4.15 -25.37 -4.77
CA ARG A 87 4.87 -25.60 -3.50
C ARG A 87 4.17 -25.10 -2.25
N ARG A 88 3.10 -24.30 -2.38
CA ARG A 88 2.23 -23.90 -1.25
C ARG A 88 1.05 -24.86 -1.02
N ARG A 89 0.88 -25.88 -1.86
CA ARG A 89 -0.15 -26.92 -1.72
C ARG A 89 0.33 -28.21 -1.03
N SER A 90 1.60 -28.31 -0.64
CA SER A 90 2.16 -29.53 -0.01
C SER A 90 2.38 -29.45 1.50
N PHE A 91 2.01 -28.34 2.17
CA PHE A 91 2.05 -28.22 3.64
C PHE A 91 0.65 -28.13 4.28
N HIS A 92 -0.37 -28.65 3.62
CA HIS A 92 -1.67 -28.95 4.25
C HIS A 92 -2.06 -30.41 3.95
N ALA A 93 -1.30 -31.32 4.54
CA ALA A 93 -1.71 -32.72 4.70
C ALA A 93 -1.12 -33.27 6.01
N PHE A 94 -1.45 -32.64 7.14
CA PHE A 94 -1.48 -33.37 8.41
C PHE A 94 -2.92 -33.38 8.89
N SER A 95 -3.48 -34.57 8.83
CA SER A 95 -4.88 -34.94 9.05
C SER A 95 -5.39 -34.55 10.45
N PRO A 96 -6.67 -34.16 10.60
CA PRO A 96 -7.26 -33.88 11.90
C PRO A 96 -7.71 -35.18 12.55
N GLN A 97 -6.87 -35.80 13.38
CA GLN A 97 -7.33 -36.82 14.32
C GLN A 97 -7.70 -36.17 15.66
N ARG A 98 -8.99 -35.82 15.75
CA ARG A 98 -9.90 -36.22 16.84
C ARG A 98 -9.23 -36.36 18.22
N PHE A 99 -9.02 -35.24 18.91
CA PHE A 99 -8.77 -35.28 20.35
C PHE A 99 -10.11 -35.55 21.05
N SER A 100 -10.36 -36.82 21.32
CA SER A 100 -11.42 -37.27 22.22
C SER A 100 -11.09 -36.83 23.65
N THR A 101 -12.09 -36.27 24.33
CA THR A 101 -12.17 -36.14 25.79
C THR A 101 -11.83 -37.46 26.49
N ILE A 102 -11.12 -37.41 27.62
CA ILE A 102 -11.31 -38.26 28.80
C ILE A 102 -10.61 -37.59 30.01
N ASN A 103 -11.44 -37.38 31.04
CA ASN A 103 -11.24 -37.12 32.48
C ASN A 103 -10.24 -36.06 32.95
#